data_AF-A0A645IRJ4-F1
#
_entry.id   AF-A0A645IRJ4-F1
#
_cell.length_a   1.000
_cell.length_b   1.000
_cell.length_c   1.000
_cell.angle_alpha   90.00
_cell.angle_beta   90.00
_cell.angle_gamma   90.00
#
_symmetry.space_group_name_H-M   'P 1'
#
loop_
_entity.id
_entity.type
_entity.pdbx_description
1 polymer ?
#
loop_
_entity_poly.entity_id
_entity_poly.type
_entity_poly.pdbx_seq_one_letter_code
_entity_poly.pdbx_strand_id
1 'polypeptide(L)'
;MYAVKYLHMQQGSPIAQNSIVSAGDYIGQVGNSGNSSGPHCHVEVFKLGSMGINDYIASWNGDLAFGTGWGNAGLNTTCDSRGAPCRVKPESVF
;
A
#
# COMPACT_ATOMS: atom_id res chain seq x y z
N MET A 1 -11.79 -2.25 5.57
CA MET A 1 -11.22 -1.72 4.30
C MET A 1 -9.70 -1.86 4.32
N TYR A 2 -9.09 -2.10 3.16
CA TYR A 2 -7.65 -2.25 3.00
C TYR A 2 -7.07 -1.25 2.00
N ALA A 3 -5.81 -0.90 2.15
CA ALA A 3 -4.99 -0.29 1.12
C ALA A 3 -3.81 -1.22 0.80
N VAL A 4 -3.41 -1.23 -0.47
CA VAL A 4 -2.23 -1.94 -0.94
C VAL A 4 -1.37 -0.93 -1.69
N LYS A 5 -0.07 -0.93 -1.42
CA LYS A 5 0.88 -0.14 -2.20
C LYS A 5 1.91 -1.05 -2.85
N TYR A 6 2.28 -0.70 -4.07
CA TYR A 6 3.28 -1.37 -4.89
C TYR A 6 4.40 -0.36 -5.17
N LEU A 7 5.63 -0.67 -4.74
CA LEU A 7 6.79 0.21 -4.87
C LEU A 7 7.83 -0.39 -5.82
N HIS A 8 8.77 0.47 -6.20
CA HIS A 8 9.86 0.18 -7.14
C HIS A 8 9.39 -0.12 -8.57
N MET A 9 8.14 0.21 -8.90
CA MET A 9 7.56 0.08 -10.24
C MET A 9 8.38 0.82 -11.30
N GLN A 10 8.32 0.39 -12.56
CA GLN A 10 8.96 1.09 -13.67
C GLN A 10 8.31 2.48 -13.85
N GLN A 11 9.13 3.53 -13.95
CA GLN A 11 8.64 4.89 -14.10
C GLN A 11 7.75 5.03 -15.35
N GLY A 12 6.58 5.65 -15.19
CA GLY A 12 5.60 5.83 -16.26
C GLY A 12 4.77 4.59 -16.62
N SER A 13 5.02 3.44 -15.98
CA SER A 13 4.23 2.21 -16.20
C SER A 13 2.93 2.10 -15.38
N PRO A 14 2.79 2.69 -14.17
CA PRO A 14 1.53 2.59 -13.44
C PRO A 14 0.36 3.20 -14.20
N ILE A 15 -0.81 2.59 -14.06
CA ILE A 15 -2.05 3.11 -14.65
C ILE A 15 -2.43 4.50 -14.08
N ALA A 16 -3.35 5.18 -14.75
CA ALA A 16 -3.82 6.50 -14.33
C ALA A 16 -4.44 6.47 -12.91
N GLN A 17 -4.22 7.53 -12.14
CA GLN A 17 -4.86 7.72 -10.83
C GLN A 17 -6.39 7.70 -10.95
N ASN A 18 -7.07 7.27 -9.88
CA ASN A 18 -8.53 7.10 -9.80
C ASN A 18 -9.12 6.04 -10.74
N SER A 19 -8.29 5.20 -11.35
CA SER A 19 -8.76 4.04 -12.12
C SER A 19 -9.33 2.98 -11.16
N ILE A 20 -10.51 2.45 -11.50
CA ILE A 20 -11.14 1.33 -10.79
C ILE A 20 -10.61 0.04 -11.40
N VAL A 21 -10.13 -0.88 -10.57
CA VAL A 21 -9.52 -2.15 -11.00
C VAL A 21 -10.17 -3.32 -10.28
N SER A 22 -10.15 -4.48 -10.93
CA SER A 22 -10.50 -5.78 -10.40
C SER A 22 -9.25 -6.59 -10.04
N ALA A 23 -9.40 -7.61 -9.19
CA ALA A 23 -8.32 -8.52 -8.90
C ALA A 23 -7.84 -9.23 -10.19
N GLY A 24 -6.53 -9.18 -10.45
CA GLY A 24 -5.92 -9.72 -11.67
C GLY A 24 -5.70 -8.70 -12.78
N ASP A 25 -6.25 -7.49 -12.67
CA ASP A 25 -5.98 -6.43 -13.64
C ASP A 25 -4.51 -6.00 -13.61
N TYR A 26 -3.97 -5.72 -14.79
CA TYR A 26 -2.64 -5.16 -14.93
C TYR A 26 -2.63 -3.67 -14.54
N ILE A 27 -1.84 -3.32 -13.51
CA ILE A 27 -1.77 -1.95 -12.96
C ILE A 27 -0.42 -1.27 -13.14
N GLY A 28 0.57 -1.95 -13.73
CA GLY A 28 1.91 -1.42 -13.98
C GLY A 28 2.98 -2.50 -14.07
N GLN A 29 4.20 -2.09 -14.43
CA GLN A 29 5.34 -2.99 -14.64
C GLN A 29 6.30 -2.93 -13.46
N VAL A 30 6.83 -4.09 -13.04
CA VAL A 30 7.92 -4.18 -12.07
C VAL A 30 9.14 -3.43 -12.60
N GLY A 31 9.82 -2.67 -11.74
CA GLY A 31 11.00 -1.90 -12.12
C GLY A 31 12.06 -1.90 -11.03
N ASN A 32 12.81 -0.80 -10.98
CA ASN A 32 13.84 -0.54 -9.97
C ASN A 32 13.87 0.94 -9.57
N SER A 33 12.71 1.60 -9.55
CA SER A 33 12.65 3.04 -9.23
C SER A 33 12.81 3.33 -7.74
N GLY A 34 13.25 4.55 -7.42
CA GLY A 34 13.52 4.98 -6.04
C GLY A 34 14.79 4.34 -5.47
N ASN A 35 14.83 4.19 -4.15
CA ASN A 35 15.95 3.55 -3.46
C ASN A 35 15.77 2.03 -3.44
N SER A 36 16.34 1.34 -4.42
CA SER A 36 16.25 -0.11 -4.58
C SER A 36 17.58 -0.69 -5.05
N SER A 37 17.94 -1.88 -4.55
CA SER A 37 19.21 -2.56 -4.85
C SER A 37 19.18 -3.36 -6.17
N GLY A 38 18.01 -3.61 -6.73
CA GLY A 38 17.81 -4.34 -7.97
C GLY A 38 16.33 -4.53 -8.30
N PRO A 39 15.98 -5.01 -9.51
CA PRO A 39 14.59 -5.06 -9.95
C PRO A 39 13.72 -5.98 -9.09
N HIS A 40 12.71 -5.43 -8.44
CA HIS A 40 11.71 -6.16 -7.65
C HIS A 40 10.47 -5.28 -7.41
N CYS A 41 9.40 -5.89 -6.90
CA CYS A 41 8.22 -5.17 -6.43
C CYS A 41 8.13 -5.29 -4.91
N HIS A 42 8.11 -4.17 -4.20
CA HIS A 42 7.85 -4.14 -2.76
C HIS A 42 6.36 -3.91 -2.54
N VAL A 43 5.72 -4.83 -1.81
CA VAL A 43 4.27 -4.81 -1.58
C VAL A 43 4.01 -4.65 -0.08
N GLU A 44 3.16 -3.69 0.30
CA GLU A 44 2.64 -3.59 1.67
C GLU A 44 1.12 -3.56 1.65
N VAL A 45 0.51 -4.23 2.64
CA VAL A 45 -0.94 -4.26 2.85
C VAL A 45 -1.27 -3.60 4.19
N PHE A 46 -2.26 -2.72 4.18
CA PHE A 46 -2.70 -1.97 5.35
C PHE A 46 -4.18 -2.20 5.58
N LYS A 47 -4.55 -2.49 6.83
CA LYS A 47 -5.94 -2.45 7.27
C LYS A 47 -6.23 -1.03 7.75
N LEU A 48 -7.14 -0.32 7.07
CA LEU A 48 -7.38 1.12 7.29
C LEU A 48 -8.44 1.42 8.36
N GLY A 49 -9.34 0.47 8.59
CA GLY A 49 -10.49 0.62 9.51
C GLY A 49 -11.82 0.29 8.84
N SER A 50 -12.89 0.83 9.42
CA SER A 50 -14.28 0.61 9.00
C SER A 50 -14.90 1.78 8.21
N MET A 51 -14.15 2.86 7.98
CA MET A 51 -14.60 3.98 7.16
C MET A 51 -14.91 3.53 5.72
N GLY A 52 -15.92 4.14 5.10
CA GLY A 52 -16.25 3.92 3.69
C GLY A 52 -15.16 4.45 2.76
N ILE A 53 -15.06 3.89 1.55
CA ILE A 53 -13.99 4.24 0.59
C ILE A 53 -14.03 5.73 0.18
N ASN A 54 -15.22 6.28 -0.05
CA ASN A 54 -15.37 7.68 -0.47
C ASN A 54 -14.93 8.65 0.64
N ASP A 55 -15.32 8.38 1.88
CA ASP A 55 -14.93 9.20 3.05
C ASP A 55 -13.43 9.10 3.31
N TYR A 56 -12.85 7.92 3.10
CA TYR A 56 -11.42 7.73 3.24
C TYR A 56 -10.64 8.51 2.18
N ILE A 57 -11.03 8.41 0.91
CA ILE A 57 -10.41 9.18 -0.18
C ILE A 57 -10.52 10.68 0.08
N ALA A 58 -11.68 11.17 0.54
CA ALA A 58 -11.91 12.59 0.83
C ALA A 58 -11.04 13.12 1.99
N SER A 59 -10.67 12.27 2.94
CA SER A 59 -9.85 12.63 4.10
C SER A 59 -8.37 12.23 3.99
N TRP A 60 -8.00 11.51 2.92
CA TRP A 60 -6.64 11.02 2.76
C TRP A 60 -5.67 12.17 2.50
N ASN A 61 -4.63 12.25 3.33
CA ASN A 61 -3.63 13.30 3.31
C ASN A 61 -2.41 12.98 2.41
N GLY A 62 -2.47 11.88 1.65
CA GLY A 62 -1.36 11.43 0.81
C GLY A 62 -0.30 10.59 1.52
N ASP A 63 -0.46 10.29 2.83
CA ASP A 63 0.48 9.41 3.54
C ASP A 63 0.40 7.97 3.01
N LEU A 64 1.48 7.54 2.34
CA LEU A 64 1.67 6.18 1.83
C LEU A 64 2.11 5.18 2.91
N ALA A 65 2.24 5.60 4.16
CA ALA A 65 2.25 4.69 5.31
C ALA A 65 0.87 4.55 5.95
N PHE A 66 -0.15 5.26 5.47
CA PHE A 66 -1.53 5.16 5.93
C PHE A 66 -1.69 5.24 7.46
N GLY A 67 -0.96 6.16 8.11
CA GLY A 67 -1.02 6.36 9.56
C GLY A 67 -0.30 5.28 10.38
N THR A 68 0.52 4.44 9.73
CA THR A 68 1.27 3.35 10.38
C THR A 68 2.77 3.67 10.56
N GLY A 69 3.21 4.88 10.20
CA GLY A 69 4.61 5.31 10.34
C GLY A 69 5.56 4.65 9.33
N TRP A 70 6.80 5.13 9.21
CA TRP A 70 7.74 4.71 8.16
C TRP A 70 8.92 3.91 8.69
N GLY A 71 9.55 3.12 7.81
CA GLY A 71 10.75 2.34 8.13
C GLY A 71 10.56 1.44 9.35
N ASN A 72 11.55 1.43 10.24
CA ASN A 72 11.54 0.54 11.41
C ASN A 72 10.43 0.89 12.42
N ALA A 73 10.01 2.16 12.52
CA ALA A 73 8.88 2.54 13.38
C ALA A 73 7.57 1.86 12.95
N GLY A 74 7.49 1.50 11.67
CA GLY A 74 6.37 0.79 11.10
C GLY A 74 6.19 -0.65 11.57
N LEU A 75 7.23 -1.26 12.13
CA LEU A 75 7.15 -2.62 12.69
C LEU A 75 6.36 -2.66 14.01
N ASN A 76 6.22 -1.51 14.69
CA ASN A 76 5.43 -1.41 15.92
C ASN A 76 3.93 -1.23 15.67
N THR A 77 3.51 -1.13 14.40
CA THR A 77 2.14 -0.81 13.99
C THR A 77 1.51 -1.92 13.15
N THR A 78 2.02 -3.14 13.30
CA THR A 78 1.40 -4.34 12.72
C THR A 78 0.02 -4.60 13.35
N CYS A 79 -0.83 -5.31 12.63
CA CYS A 79 -2.16 -5.67 13.13
C CYS A 79 -2.13 -6.65 14.30
N ASP A 80 -0.99 -7.31 14.54
CA ASP A 80 -0.76 -8.12 15.75
C ASP A 80 -0.42 -7.24 16.96
N SER A 81 0.13 -6.04 16.74
CA SER A 81 0.55 -5.12 17.80
C SER A 81 -0.53 -4.08 18.14
N ARG A 82 -1.43 -3.74 17.22
CA ARG A 82 -2.48 -2.74 17.44
C ARG A 82 -3.70 -2.90 16.51
N GLY A 83 -4.76 -2.17 16.82
CA GLY A 83 -5.93 -2.02 15.95
C GLY A 83 -5.69 -1.17 14.70
N ALA A 84 -6.65 -1.16 13.78
CA ALA A 84 -6.57 -0.36 12.55
C ALA A 84 -6.49 1.17 12.85
N PRO A 85 -5.70 1.96 12.09
CA PRO A 85 -4.91 1.54 10.93
C PRO A 85 -3.69 0.69 11.32
N CYS A 86 -3.42 -0.40 10.61
CA CYS A 86 -2.31 -1.31 10.94
C CYS A 86 -1.74 -2.02 9.71
N ARG A 87 -0.47 -2.46 9.78
CA ARG A 87 0.18 -3.26 8.74
C ARG A 87 -0.20 -4.73 8.84
N VAL A 88 -0.61 -5.29 7.72
CA VAL A 88 -0.94 -6.71 7.60
C VAL A 88 0.30 -7.44 7.10
N LYS A 89 0.56 -8.64 7.64
CA LYS A 89 1.55 -9.57 7.09
C LYS A 89 1.05 -10.03 5.71
N PRO A 90 1.74 -9.72 4.60
CA PRO A 90 1.23 -10.05 3.26
C PRO A 90 0.89 -11.53 3.08
N GLU A 91 1.60 -12.42 3.77
CA GLU A 91 1.40 -13.87 3.74
C GLU A 91 0.05 -14.32 4.35
N SER A 92 -0.66 -13.44 5.04
CA SER A 92 -2.00 -13.74 5.57
C SER A 92 -3.15 -13.31 4.66
N VAL A 93 -2.84 -12.67 3.52
CA VAL A 93 -3.83 -12.09 2.60
C VAL A 93 -3.65 -12.53 1.14
N PHE A 94 -2.48 -13.08 0.81
CA PHE A 94 -2.18 -13.78 -0.44
C PHE A 94 -1.90 -15.26 -0.15
#